data_AF-A0A973UW15-F1
#
_entry.id   AF-A0A973UW15-F1
#
_cell.length_a   1.000
_cell.length_b   1.000
_cell.length_c   1.000
_cell.angle_alpha   90.00
_cell.angle_beta   90.00
_cell.angle_gamma   90.00
#
_symmetry.space_group_name_H-M   'P 1'
#
loop_
_entity.id
_entity.type
_entity.pdbx_description
1 polymer ?
#
loop_
_entity_poly.entity_id
_entity_poly.type
_entity_poly.pdbx_seq_one_letter_code
_entity_poly.pdbx_strand_id
1 'polypeptide(L)'
;MTSYPCPVCLAEANLETGCPRCGRPPDPAAAEVVELDRTIADLSGRTEAARQAYTELATRLQVARERRSRLAAQIWAEVSGARRAAAQAATTVGPAPVAAPPVAPPAPLVPGARVPQTTPVANAAAVFAAAPAPARPVARPETSTQAVKNVLFVLGGILVGIAAIVFTVFAWETFGMAGKAAILAAITAILLAVPLPVLRRGLTGTAETFAAMALLFVLLDGYSVWRVNLGGVREAFSGWTFAGLVAAVTASVAIAYAWLTTQMTADEPAEAAPAQRRGLTGPAIAGLLLAQPVLPLVFADVIRGRSGGFALVFALVAAADLVAVWGLRRSRPAAVRTVALLVVSWSGYALSLLLAHLFAFVRFFSADSAADLVTPSVLLLGAGAITAAAGPASRVRPLTAIGVAWTVLLGLGVVVRYALLLDRPNALVWTVAAIAVLAAAAAAVYRPGNAAWIGAVSGLGLGGAAAALVVVGGTARVALLSIVDEKTATGSYDGRLAMSVAVLTAAAVLPLLRWRVDAATAAGAVGVGLLALAAPGVPMWTVWFASTSDLA
;
A
#
# COMPACT_ATOMS: atom_id res chain seq x y z
N MET A 1 -21.69 45.22 18.81
CA MET A 1 -22.68 45.88 19.68
C MET A 1 -22.03 46.15 21.04
N THR A 2 -22.62 46.98 21.90
CA THR A 2 -22.12 47.25 23.28
C THR A 2 -23.16 46.89 24.35
N SER A 3 -24.18 46.14 23.97
CA SER A 3 -25.25 45.70 24.85
C SER A 3 -25.29 44.18 25.04
N TYR A 4 -25.78 43.75 26.21
CA TYR A 4 -25.88 42.37 26.65
C TYR A 4 -27.12 42.18 27.55
N PRO A 5 -27.72 40.98 27.64
CA PRO A 5 -28.82 40.73 28.56
C PRO A 5 -28.31 40.71 30.02
N CYS A 6 -28.91 41.52 30.90
CA CYS A 6 -28.53 41.55 32.31
C CYS A 6 -28.84 40.20 33.00
N PRO A 7 -27.88 39.52 33.65
CA PRO A 7 -28.09 38.19 34.23
C PRO A 7 -29.07 38.17 35.42
N VAL A 8 -29.46 39.33 35.95
CA VAL A 8 -30.39 39.46 37.09
C VAL A 8 -31.84 39.72 36.66
N CYS A 9 -32.06 40.49 35.58
CA CYS A 9 -33.39 40.96 35.20
C CYS A 9 -33.72 40.86 33.70
N LEU A 10 -32.81 40.28 32.90
CA LEU A 10 -32.89 40.05 31.45
C LEU A 10 -33.15 41.29 30.58
N ALA A 11 -33.20 42.49 31.17
CA ALA A 11 -33.21 43.74 30.42
C ALA A 11 -31.85 43.99 29.76
N GLU A 12 -31.89 44.66 28.61
CA GLU A 12 -30.68 45.09 27.90
C GLU A 12 -29.85 46.04 28.78
N ALA A 13 -28.58 45.69 28.96
CA ALA A 13 -27.58 46.43 29.72
C ALA A 13 -26.44 46.84 28.80
N ASN A 14 -25.77 47.95 29.10
CA ASN A 14 -24.67 48.50 28.32
C ASN A 14 -23.33 48.27 29.06
N LEU A 15 -22.27 47.97 28.31
CA LEU A 15 -20.91 47.76 28.83
C LEU A 15 -20.27 49.02 29.45
N GLU A 16 -20.78 50.21 29.15
CA GLU A 16 -20.28 51.48 29.69
C GLU A 16 -21.08 51.94 30.93
N THR A 17 -22.40 51.77 30.91
CA THR A 17 -23.31 52.35 31.92
C THR A 17 -24.05 51.33 32.79
N GLY A 18 -23.88 50.03 32.53
CA GLY A 18 -24.52 48.95 33.28
C GLY A 18 -25.97 48.69 32.86
N CYS A 19 -26.76 48.12 33.77
CA CYS A 19 -28.17 47.82 33.51
C CYS A 19 -29.09 48.95 34.02
N PRO A 20 -29.77 49.70 33.13
CA PRO A 20 -30.63 50.82 33.54
C PRO A 20 -31.87 50.41 34.34
N ARG A 21 -32.26 49.12 34.29
CA ARG A 21 -33.46 48.61 34.97
C ARG A 21 -33.23 48.22 36.43
N CYS A 22 -32.03 47.78 36.79
CA CYS A 22 -31.71 47.29 38.14
C CYS A 22 -30.51 47.98 38.80
N GLY A 23 -29.86 48.94 38.11
CA GLY A 23 -28.71 49.67 38.65
C GLY A 23 -27.42 48.86 38.80
N ARG A 24 -27.39 47.59 38.35
CA ARG A 24 -26.17 46.77 38.34
C ARG A 24 -25.12 47.42 37.43
N PRO A 25 -23.86 47.62 37.89
CA PRO A 25 -22.78 48.15 37.04
C PRO A 25 -22.44 47.21 35.88
N PRO A 26 -21.63 47.65 34.89
CA PRO A 26 -21.14 46.78 33.82
C PRO A 26 -20.57 45.46 34.31
N ASP A 27 -20.90 44.37 33.61
CA ASP A 27 -20.40 43.03 33.93
C ASP A 27 -19.09 42.74 33.16
N PRO A 28 -17.97 42.47 33.84
CA PRO A 28 -16.68 42.29 33.18
C PRO A 28 -16.65 41.06 32.27
N ALA A 29 -17.40 40.00 32.59
CA ALA A 29 -17.48 38.81 31.73
C ALA A 29 -18.23 39.11 30.42
N ALA A 30 -19.22 40.00 30.45
CA ALA A 30 -19.90 40.46 29.24
C ALA A 30 -19.00 41.35 28.37
N ALA A 31 -18.08 42.11 28.97
CA ALA A 31 -17.07 42.87 28.24
C ALA A 31 -16.08 41.96 27.52
N GLU A 32 -15.58 40.92 28.21
CA GLU A 32 -14.67 39.91 27.66
C GLU A 32 -15.30 39.13 26.50
N VAL A 33 -16.56 38.67 26.64
CA VAL A 33 -17.29 38.00 25.54
C VAL A 33 -17.41 38.92 24.31
N VAL A 34 -17.75 40.19 24.49
CA VAL A 34 -17.88 41.16 23.39
C VAL A 34 -16.52 41.58 22.81
N GLU A 35 -15.41 41.37 23.52
CA GLU A 35 -14.06 41.45 22.94
C GLU A 35 -13.73 40.20 22.11
N LEU A 36 -13.96 39.00 22.66
CA LEU A 36 -13.76 37.72 21.98
C LEU A 36 -14.59 37.62 20.68
N ASP A 37 -15.84 38.09 20.67
CA ASP A 37 -16.68 38.15 19.45
C ASP A 37 -16.03 39.00 18.34
N ARG A 38 -15.39 40.12 18.68
CA ARG A 38 -14.65 40.96 17.71
C ARG A 38 -13.42 40.23 17.18
N THR A 39 -12.69 39.54 18.06
CA THR A 39 -11.51 38.73 17.67
C THR A 39 -11.91 37.56 16.78
N ILE A 40 -13.00 36.86 17.09
CA ILE A 40 -13.56 35.79 16.27
C ILE A 40 -13.98 36.31 14.89
N ALA A 41 -14.60 37.50 14.82
CA ALA A 41 -14.96 38.13 13.55
C ALA A 41 -13.74 38.50 12.69
N ASP A 42 -12.68 39.10 13.27
CA ASP A 42 -11.42 39.39 12.56
C ASP A 42 -10.77 38.12 12.03
N LEU A 43 -10.57 37.12 12.90
CA LEU A 43 -9.93 35.86 12.54
C LEU A 43 -10.72 35.08 11.48
N SER A 44 -12.06 35.12 11.54
CA SER A 44 -12.93 34.53 10.51
C SER A 44 -12.76 35.23 9.16
N GLY A 45 -12.79 36.57 9.14
CA GLY A 45 -12.55 37.34 7.91
C GLY A 45 -11.17 37.11 7.31
N ARG A 46 -10.13 37.02 8.15
CA ARG A 46 -8.75 36.72 7.72
C ARG A 46 -8.59 35.30 7.21
N THR A 47 -9.27 34.33 7.80
CA THR A 47 -9.27 32.92 7.35
C THR A 47 -9.95 32.79 5.99
N GLU A 48 -11.07 33.47 5.77
CA GLU A 48 -11.75 33.46 4.47
C GLU A 48 -10.95 34.20 3.39
N ALA A 49 -10.33 35.35 3.71
CA ALA A 49 -9.40 36.02 2.80
C ALA A 49 -8.20 35.12 2.42
N ALA A 50 -7.64 34.38 3.38
CA ALA A 50 -6.57 33.41 3.14
C ALA A 50 -7.04 32.22 2.26
N ARG A 51 -8.27 31.75 2.46
CA ARG A 51 -8.90 30.70 1.64
C ARG A 51 -9.06 31.13 0.18
N GLN A 52 -9.48 32.39 -0.04
CA GLN A 52 -9.64 32.97 -1.37
C GLN A 52 -8.27 33.13 -2.07
N ALA A 53 -7.27 33.68 -1.37
CA ALA A 53 -5.90 33.80 -1.88
C ALA A 53 -5.27 32.44 -2.23
N TYR A 54 -5.48 31.41 -1.39
CA TYR A 54 -5.04 30.04 -1.68
C TYR A 54 -5.69 29.48 -2.95
N THR A 55 -7.01 29.67 -3.10
CA THR A 55 -7.78 29.20 -4.27
C THR A 55 -7.32 29.88 -5.56
N GLU A 56 -7.01 31.18 -5.51
CA GLU A 56 -6.44 31.89 -6.65
C GLU A 56 -5.04 31.35 -7.02
N LEU A 57 -4.15 31.18 -6.04
CA LEU A 57 -2.80 30.65 -6.26
C LEU A 57 -2.84 29.21 -6.82
N ALA A 58 -3.75 28.36 -6.34
CA ALA A 58 -3.96 27.02 -6.88
C ALA A 58 -4.41 27.06 -8.35
N THR A 59 -5.33 27.96 -8.70
CA THR A 59 -5.80 28.16 -10.08
C THR A 59 -4.67 28.66 -10.99
N ARG A 60 -3.91 29.67 -10.56
CA ARG A 60 -2.73 30.19 -11.27
C ARG A 60 -1.68 29.09 -11.51
N LEU A 61 -1.44 28.22 -10.51
CA LEU A 61 -0.52 27.09 -10.61
C LEU A 61 -1.02 26.01 -11.59
N GLN A 62 -2.32 25.71 -11.63
CA GLN A 62 -2.89 24.77 -12.59
C GLN A 62 -2.71 25.28 -14.03
N VAL A 63 -3.08 26.54 -14.31
CA VAL A 63 -2.90 27.16 -15.63
C VAL A 63 -1.43 27.14 -16.08
N ALA A 64 -0.49 27.38 -15.16
CA ALA A 64 0.94 27.27 -15.45
C ALA A 64 1.37 25.83 -15.80
N ARG A 65 0.85 24.81 -15.10
CA ARG A 65 1.10 23.38 -15.40
C ARG A 65 0.54 22.99 -16.77
N GLU A 66 -0.67 23.43 -17.10
CA GLU A 66 -1.33 23.20 -18.40
C GLU A 66 -0.66 23.93 -19.57
N ARG A 67 -0.06 25.10 -19.31
CA ARG A 67 0.77 25.79 -20.31
C ARG A 67 2.08 25.04 -20.54
N ARG A 68 2.72 24.56 -19.48
CA ARG A 68 3.95 23.75 -19.56
C ARG A 68 3.74 22.42 -20.29
N SER A 69 2.64 21.71 -20.03
CA SER A 69 2.35 20.43 -20.70
C SER A 69 2.09 20.61 -22.20
N ARG A 70 1.34 21.65 -22.60
CA ARG A 70 1.13 22.01 -24.01
C ARG A 70 2.43 22.36 -24.73
N LEU A 71 3.27 23.21 -24.16
CA LEU A 71 4.58 23.56 -24.73
C LEU A 71 5.49 22.35 -24.86
N ALA A 72 5.53 21.47 -23.84
CA ALA A 72 6.29 20.23 -23.91
C ALA A 72 5.78 19.29 -25.02
N ALA A 73 4.46 19.16 -25.19
CA ALA A 73 3.87 18.36 -26.26
C ALA A 73 4.20 18.91 -27.66
N GLN A 74 4.23 20.23 -27.84
CA GLN A 74 4.65 20.89 -29.08
C GLN A 74 6.12 20.58 -29.40
N ILE A 75 7.03 20.76 -28.43
CA ILE A 75 8.46 20.42 -28.60
C ILE A 75 8.66 18.94 -28.95
N TRP A 76 7.92 18.02 -28.30
CA TRP A 76 7.98 16.60 -28.65
C TRP A 76 7.44 16.30 -30.06
N ALA A 77 6.39 17.00 -30.49
CA ALA A 77 5.87 16.88 -31.85
C ALA A 77 6.92 17.35 -32.89
N GLU A 78 7.54 18.51 -32.68
CA GLU A 78 8.61 19.08 -33.52
C GLU A 78 9.81 18.14 -33.62
N VAL A 79 10.35 17.67 -32.48
CA VAL A 79 11.47 16.72 -32.43
C VAL A 79 11.11 15.40 -33.13
N SER A 80 9.87 14.91 -32.99
CA SER A 80 9.40 13.73 -33.73
C SER A 80 9.27 13.96 -35.24
N GLY A 81 8.96 15.19 -35.65
CA GLY A 81 8.88 15.60 -37.05
C GLY A 81 10.26 15.65 -37.69
N ALA A 82 11.20 16.36 -37.06
CA ALA A 82 12.59 16.46 -37.49
C ALA A 82 13.26 15.07 -37.62
N ARG A 83 13.05 14.17 -36.65
CA ARG A 83 13.56 12.79 -36.73
C ARG A 83 12.95 11.99 -37.88
N ARG A 84 11.66 12.17 -38.19
CA ARG A 84 10.99 11.51 -39.33
C ARG A 84 11.52 12.05 -40.66
N ALA A 85 11.68 13.36 -40.80
CA ALA A 85 12.24 13.98 -42.00
C ALA A 85 13.69 13.51 -42.25
N ALA A 86 14.53 13.44 -41.21
CA ALA A 86 15.89 12.92 -41.32
C ALA A 86 15.94 11.44 -41.75
N ALA A 87 15.06 10.60 -41.20
CA ALA A 87 14.95 9.19 -41.60
C ALA A 87 14.46 9.02 -43.05
N GLN A 88 13.53 9.86 -43.50
CA GLN A 88 13.07 9.88 -44.89
C GLN A 88 14.19 10.31 -45.85
N ALA A 89 14.93 11.38 -45.53
CA ALA A 89 16.08 11.84 -46.32
C ALA A 89 17.17 10.76 -46.44
N ALA A 90 17.47 10.05 -45.34
CA ALA A 90 18.39 8.92 -45.34
C ALA A 90 17.90 7.72 -46.18
N THR A 91 16.58 7.59 -46.40
CA THR A 91 15.99 6.54 -47.25
C THR A 91 16.00 6.92 -48.74
N THR A 92 15.95 8.23 -49.07
CA THR A 92 16.05 8.72 -50.45
C THR A 92 17.46 8.68 -51.04
N VAL A 93 18.50 8.63 -50.21
CA VAL A 93 19.87 8.34 -50.66
C VAL A 93 19.98 6.82 -50.84
N GLY A 94 19.52 6.32 -51.99
CA GLY A 94 19.69 4.92 -52.36
C GLY A 94 21.18 4.51 -52.34
N PRO A 95 21.50 3.25 -51.99
CA PRO A 95 22.89 2.81 -51.90
C PRO A 95 23.59 3.02 -53.24
N ALA A 96 24.68 3.79 -53.23
CA ALA A 96 25.49 4.00 -54.42
C ALA A 96 25.95 2.64 -54.98
N PRO A 97 25.88 2.41 -56.30
CA PRO A 97 26.27 1.13 -56.88
C PRO A 97 27.74 0.87 -56.62
N VAL A 98 28.03 -0.07 -55.72
CA VAL A 98 29.40 -0.52 -55.44
C VAL A 98 29.94 -1.15 -56.71
N ALA A 99 30.86 -0.44 -57.37
CA ALA A 99 31.52 -0.94 -58.57
C ALA A 99 32.19 -2.29 -58.25
N ALA A 100 31.87 -3.32 -59.04
CA ALA A 100 32.41 -4.65 -58.83
C ALA A 100 33.95 -4.62 -58.94
N PRO A 101 34.68 -5.26 -58.02
CA PRO A 101 36.14 -5.29 -58.09
C PRO A 101 36.60 -6.01 -59.37
N PRO A 102 37.68 -5.55 -60.02
CA PRO A 102 38.15 -6.13 -61.26
C PRO A 102 38.57 -7.59 -61.07
N VAL A 103 38.07 -8.48 -61.94
CA VAL A 103 38.40 -9.91 -61.93
C VAL A 103 39.85 -10.10 -62.34
N ALA A 104 40.66 -10.71 -61.46
CA ALA A 104 42.04 -11.05 -61.75
C ALA A 104 42.12 -12.21 -62.80
N PRO A 105 43.10 -12.20 -63.71
CA PRO A 105 43.27 -13.26 -64.70
C PRO A 105 43.64 -14.62 -64.05
N PRO A 106 43.22 -15.75 -64.62
CA PRO A 106 43.45 -17.07 -64.04
C PRO A 106 44.91 -17.51 -64.14
N ALA A 107 45.40 -18.17 -63.08
CA ALA A 107 46.73 -18.80 -63.05
C ALA A 107 46.76 -20.11 -63.88
N PRO A 108 47.95 -20.55 -64.36
CA PRO A 108 48.07 -21.76 -65.17
C PRO A 108 47.69 -23.06 -64.43
N LEU A 109 47.09 -24.00 -65.17
CA LEU A 109 46.72 -25.33 -64.68
C LEU A 109 47.94 -26.22 -64.47
N VAL A 110 48.08 -26.79 -63.27
CA VAL A 110 48.98 -27.93 -63.00
C VAL A 110 48.23 -29.23 -63.30
N PRO A 111 48.66 -30.07 -64.26
CA PRO A 111 47.97 -31.33 -64.57
C PRO A 111 48.34 -32.42 -63.56
N GLY A 112 47.35 -33.15 -63.00
CA GLY A 112 47.66 -34.42 -62.31
C GLY A 112 46.82 -34.85 -61.09
N ALA A 113 45.48 -34.72 -61.11
CA ALA A 113 44.62 -35.40 -60.13
C ALA A 113 43.39 -36.03 -60.82
N ARG A 114 43.04 -37.27 -60.46
CA ARG A 114 41.94 -38.03 -61.11
C ARG A 114 40.61 -37.84 -60.39
N VAL A 115 39.52 -37.89 -61.16
CA VAL A 115 38.12 -37.85 -60.70
C VAL A 115 37.47 -39.22 -60.91
N PRO A 116 36.62 -39.67 -59.98
CA PRO A 116 35.28 -40.19 -60.31
C PRO A 116 34.20 -39.38 -59.55
N GLN A 117 33.08 -38.88 -60.11
CA GLN A 117 32.01 -39.54 -60.90
C GLN A 117 31.43 -40.75 -60.14
N THR A 118 30.15 -40.89 -59.80
CA THR A 118 28.84 -40.47 -60.37
C THR A 118 27.80 -40.35 -59.21
N THR A 119 26.50 -40.02 -59.25
CA THR A 119 25.47 -39.33 -60.10
C THR A 119 24.20 -39.14 -59.19
N PRO A 120 23.04 -38.55 -59.59
CA PRO A 120 22.63 -37.94 -60.87
C PRO A 120 22.14 -36.48 -60.74
N VAL A 121 21.66 -35.91 -61.85
CA VAL A 121 21.05 -34.56 -61.95
C VAL A 121 19.62 -34.55 -61.39
N ALA A 122 19.31 -33.55 -60.57
CA ALA A 122 17.95 -33.10 -60.30
C ALA A 122 17.88 -31.57 -60.51
N ASN A 123 16.84 -31.08 -61.20
CA ASN A 123 16.77 -29.69 -61.65
C ASN A 123 16.48 -28.72 -60.50
N ALA A 124 17.52 -28.14 -59.90
CA ALA A 124 17.43 -27.07 -58.91
C ALA A 124 17.14 -25.68 -59.54
N ALA A 125 16.19 -25.63 -60.49
CA ALA A 125 15.70 -24.40 -61.11
C ALA A 125 14.28 -24.11 -60.63
N ALA A 126 14.00 -22.84 -60.33
CA ALA A 126 12.67 -22.31 -60.03
C ALA A 126 11.92 -22.87 -58.80
N VAL A 127 12.59 -22.99 -57.64
CA VAL A 127 11.91 -22.76 -56.35
C VAL A 127 12.67 -21.70 -55.55
N PHE A 128 12.53 -20.44 -55.96
CA PHE A 128 12.66 -19.33 -55.02
C PHE A 128 11.48 -19.42 -54.04
N ALA A 129 11.66 -20.15 -52.95
CA ALA A 129 10.66 -20.24 -51.88
C ALA A 129 10.41 -18.82 -51.35
N ALA A 130 9.24 -18.26 -51.67
CA ALA A 130 8.89 -16.90 -51.30
C ALA A 130 8.96 -16.79 -49.76
N ALA A 131 9.83 -15.89 -49.27
CA ALA A 131 9.93 -15.62 -47.85
C ALA A 131 8.54 -15.25 -47.32
N PRO A 132 8.08 -15.85 -46.19
CA PRO A 132 6.73 -15.66 -45.72
C PRO A 132 6.47 -14.18 -45.47
N ALA A 133 5.54 -13.60 -46.22
CA ALA A 133 5.21 -12.18 -46.13
C ALA A 133 4.85 -11.83 -44.68
N PRO A 134 5.36 -10.71 -44.13
CA PRO A 134 5.13 -10.36 -42.74
C PRO A 134 3.61 -10.26 -42.50
N ALA A 135 3.09 -11.13 -41.65
CA ALA A 135 1.67 -11.22 -41.37
C ALA A 135 1.18 -9.85 -40.89
N ARG A 136 0.26 -9.23 -41.66
CA ARG A 136 -0.36 -7.95 -41.28
C ARG A 136 -0.93 -8.12 -39.86
N PRO A 137 -0.58 -7.25 -38.90
CA PRO A 137 -1.19 -7.28 -37.59
C PRO A 137 -2.69 -7.06 -37.79
N VAL A 138 -3.51 -8.08 -37.50
CA VAL A 138 -4.96 -7.98 -37.59
C VAL A 138 -5.38 -6.91 -36.59
N ALA A 139 -5.94 -5.81 -37.10
CA ALA A 139 -6.36 -4.68 -36.28
C ALA A 139 -7.43 -5.14 -35.29
N ARG A 140 -7.01 -5.37 -34.05
CA ARG A 140 -7.88 -5.82 -32.97
C ARG A 140 -8.84 -4.67 -32.66
N PRO A 141 -10.17 -4.86 -32.70
CA PRO A 141 -11.11 -3.77 -32.47
C PRO A 141 -10.92 -3.24 -31.04
N GLU A 142 -10.40 -2.02 -30.92
CA GLU A 142 -9.86 -1.50 -29.65
C GLU A 142 -10.94 -1.19 -28.60
N THR A 143 -12.21 -1.14 -29.00
CA THR A 143 -13.38 -0.98 -28.14
C THR A 143 -14.30 -2.20 -28.19
N SER A 144 -13.85 -3.30 -27.58
CA SER A 144 -14.74 -4.45 -27.32
C SER A 144 -15.98 -4.01 -26.54
N THR A 145 -17.17 -4.39 -26.99
CA THR A 145 -18.44 -4.08 -26.33
C THR A 145 -18.52 -4.64 -24.90
N GLN A 146 -17.73 -5.67 -24.60
CA GLN A 146 -17.57 -6.21 -23.25
C GLN A 146 -16.84 -5.24 -22.31
N ALA A 147 -15.86 -4.46 -22.81
CA ALA A 147 -15.20 -3.44 -22.01
C ALA A 147 -16.18 -2.31 -21.65
N VAL A 148 -16.99 -1.84 -22.61
CA VAL A 148 -18.02 -0.82 -22.37
C VAL A 148 -19.07 -1.32 -21.37
N LYS A 149 -19.55 -2.56 -21.51
CA LYS A 149 -20.47 -3.19 -20.54
C LYS A 149 -19.86 -3.28 -19.14
N ASN A 150 -18.60 -3.70 -19.01
CA ASN A 150 -17.91 -3.76 -17.73
C ASN A 150 -17.76 -2.36 -17.09
N VAL A 151 -17.38 -1.35 -17.88
CA VAL A 151 -17.26 0.04 -17.40
C VAL A 151 -18.60 0.59 -16.93
N LEU A 152 -19.68 0.42 -17.70
CA LEU A 152 -21.02 0.85 -17.30
C LEU A 152 -21.52 0.13 -16.04
N PHE A 153 -21.21 -1.17 -15.90
CA PHE A 153 -21.62 -1.95 -14.73
C PHE A 153 -20.84 -1.58 -13.46
N VAL A 154 -19.53 -1.34 -13.58
CA VAL A 154 -18.69 -0.79 -12.49
C VAL A 154 -19.13 0.62 -12.12
N LEU A 155 -19.41 1.48 -13.10
CA LEU A 155 -19.91 2.84 -12.87
C LEU A 155 -21.27 2.83 -12.14
N GLY A 156 -22.19 1.97 -12.54
CA GLY A 156 -23.48 1.78 -11.85
C GLY A 156 -23.29 1.32 -10.40
N GLY A 157 -22.37 0.37 -10.15
CA GLY A 157 -22.00 -0.04 -8.80
C GLY A 157 -21.40 1.10 -7.97
N ILE A 158 -20.51 1.92 -8.55
CA ILE A 158 -19.92 3.09 -7.89
C ILE A 158 -21.00 4.13 -7.56
N LEU A 159 -21.91 4.44 -8.49
CA LEU A 159 -23.00 5.41 -8.29
C LEU A 159 -23.96 4.96 -7.17
N VAL A 160 -24.35 3.69 -7.12
CA VAL A 160 -25.17 3.15 -6.02
C VAL A 160 -24.42 3.19 -4.69
N GLY A 161 -23.11 2.91 -4.68
CA GLY A 161 -22.28 3.02 -3.48
C GLY A 161 -22.18 4.46 -2.95
N ILE A 162 -22.00 5.44 -3.84
CA ILE A 162 -22.02 6.87 -3.50
C ILE A 162 -23.40 7.28 -2.97
N ALA A 163 -24.49 6.85 -3.61
CA ALA A 163 -25.85 7.13 -3.16
C ALA A 163 -26.12 6.55 -1.75
N ALA A 164 -25.64 5.34 -1.46
CA ALA A 164 -25.73 4.73 -0.14
C ALA A 164 -24.95 5.54 0.92
N ILE A 165 -23.71 5.95 0.61
CA ILE A 165 -22.91 6.82 1.49
C ILE A 165 -23.65 8.13 1.76
N VAL A 166 -24.10 8.83 0.72
CA VAL A 166 -24.86 10.09 0.85
C VAL A 166 -26.13 9.91 1.70
N PHE A 167 -26.89 8.84 1.48
CA PHE A 167 -28.06 8.54 2.30
C PHE A 167 -27.69 8.35 3.79
N THR A 168 -26.64 7.58 4.09
CA THR A 168 -26.18 7.36 5.48
C THR A 168 -25.56 8.59 6.14
N VAL A 169 -25.09 9.57 5.35
CA VAL A 169 -24.44 10.79 5.87
C VAL A 169 -25.40 11.98 5.95
N PHE A 170 -26.46 12.04 5.14
CA PHE A 170 -27.33 13.23 5.04
C PHE A 170 -28.82 13.01 5.34
N ALA A 171 -29.37 11.79 5.34
CA ALA A 171 -30.81 11.57 5.53
C ALA A 171 -31.30 11.76 6.99
N TRP A 172 -30.57 12.53 7.83
CA TRP A 172 -30.67 12.47 9.29
C TRP A 172 -31.97 13.02 9.88
N GLU A 173 -32.57 14.05 9.29
CA GLU A 173 -33.68 14.77 9.93
C GLU A 173 -35.06 14.11 9.75
N THR A 174 -35.29 13.36 8.67
CA THR A 174 -36.66 12.95 8.26
C THR A 174 -37.14 11.62 8.88
N PHE A 175 -36.23 10.74 9.30
CA PHE A 175 -36.56 9.40 9.80
C PHE A 175 -36.02 9.16 11.21
N GLY A 176 -36.80 8.56 12.11
CA GLY A 176 -36.32 8.17 13.44
C GLY A 176 -35.13 7.22 13.38
N MET A 177 -34.19 7.31 14.34
CA MET A 177 -32.90 6.60 14.30
C MET A 177 -33.05 5.07 14.13
N ALA A 178 -33.99 4.45 14.86
CA ALA A 178 -34.29 3.02 14.73
C ALA A 178 -34.84 2.64 13.34
N GLY A 179 -35.66 3.50 12.73
CA GLY A 179 -36.21 3.29 11.39
C GLY A 179 -35.12 3.25 10.31
N LYS A 180 -34.12 4.14 10.41
CA LYS A 180 -32.96 4.11 9.50
C LYS A 180 -32.17 2.81 9.61
N ALA A 181 -31.84 2.40 10.84
CA ALA A 181 -31.08 1.17 11.09
C ALA A 181 -31.83 -0.06 10.56
N ALA A 182 -33.15 -0.14 10.76
CA ALA A 182 -33.98 -1.21 10.21
C ALA A 182 -34.02 -1.23 8.68
N ILE A 183 -34.15 -0.06 8.03
CA ILE A 183 -34.14 0.06 6.56
C ILE A 183 -32.79 -0.35 5.98
N LEU A 184 -31.68 0.15 6.55
CA LEU A 184 -30.34 -0.20 6.10
C LEU A 184 -30.06 -1.70 6.28
N ALA A 185 -30.28 -2.27 7.47
CA ALA A 185 -30.08 -3.69 7.72
C ALA A 185 -30.95 -4.59 6.82
N ALA A 186 -32.18 -4.18 6.50
CA ALA A 186 -33.03 -4.91 5.54
C ALA A 186 -32.45 -4.86 4.11
N ILE A 187 -31.93 -3.71 3.66
CA ILE A 187 -31.26 -3.58 2.37
C ILE A 187 -29.96 -4.40 2.36
N THR A 188 -29.16 -4.38 3.42
CA THR A 188 -27.95 -5.21 3.58
C THR A 188 -28.28 -6.69 3.51
N ALA A 189 -29.33 -7.15 4.19
CA ALA A 189 -29.79 -8.55 4.14
C ALA A 189 -30.23 -8.96 2.73
N ILE A 190 -30.95 -8.10 2.00
CA ILE A 190 -31.32 -8.34 0.61
C ILE A 190 -30.08 -8.39 -0.29
N LEU A 191 -29.13 -7.47 -0.13
CA LEU A 191 -27.87 -7.43 -0.89
C LEU A 191 -26.98 -8.64 -0.60
N LEU A 192 -26.99 -9.17 0.62
CA LEU A 192 -26.31 -10.43 0.98
C LEU A 192 -27.05 -11.66 0.42
N ALA A 193 -28.36 -11.62 0.26
CA ALA A 193 -29.13 -12.73 -0.30
C ALA A 193 -29.03 -12.82 -1.84
N VAL A 194 -29.10 -11.67 -2.54
CA VAL A 194 -29.21 -11.58 -4.01
C VAL A 194 -28.11 -12.29 -4.81
N PRO A 195 -26.80 -12.24 -4.46
CA PRO A 195 -25.77 -12.87 -5.28
C PRO A 195 -25.87 -14.40 -5.32
N LEU A 196 -26.52 -15.06 -4.35
CA LEU A 196 -26.66 -16.52 -4.34
C LEU A 196 -27.54 -17.05 -5.50
N PRO A 197 -28.81 -16.62 -5.69
CA PRO A 197 -29.61 -16.99 -6.86
C PRO A 197 -29.15 -16.34 -8.16
N VAL A 198 -28.33 -15.29 -8.14
CA VAL A 198 -27.68 -14.72 -9.34
C VAL A 198 -26.52 -15.61 -9.80
N LEU A 199 -25.70 -16.11 -8.87
CA LEU A 199 -24.62 -17.07 -9.16
C LEU A 199 -25.17 -18.42 -9.64
N ARG A 200 -26.27 -18.92 -9.04
CA ARG A 200 -26.97 -20.14 -9.52
C ARG A 200 -27.48 -20.01 -10.98
N ARG A 201 -27.72 -18.79 -11.46
CA ARG A 201 -28.06 -18.50 -12.87
C ARG A 201 -26.82 -18.30 -13.77
N GLY A 202 -25.61 -18.51 -13.26
CA GLY A 202 -24.36 -18.35 -14.00
C GLY A 202 -23.89 -16.90 -14.20
N LEU A 203 -24.55 -15.92 -13.57
CA LEU A 203 -24.27 -14.49 -13.75
C LEU A 203 -23.15 -14.00 -12.80
N THR A 204 -21.98 -14.65 -12.85
CA THR A 204 -20.89 -14.48 -11.87
C THR A 204 -20.47 -13.02 -11.65
N GLY A 205 -20.27 -12.24 -12.72
CA GLY A 205 -19.88 -10.82 -12.61
C GLY A 205 -20.94 -9.96 -11.91
N THR A 206 -22.23 -10.24 -12.17
CA THR A 206 -23.34 -9.58 -11.48
C THR A 206 -23.38 -9.94 -10.01
N ALA A 207 -23.11 -11.20 -9.67
CA ALA A 207 -23.00 -11.66 -8.28
C ALA A 207 -21.79 -11.03 -7.56
N GLU A 208 -20.64 -10.83 -8.22
CA GLU A 208 -19.48 -10.17 -7.60
C GLU A 208 -19.77 -8.70 -7.25
N THR A 209 -20.43 -7.93 -8.12
CA THR A 209 -20.80 -6.53 -7.81
C THR A 209 -21.86 -6.43 -6.72
N PHE A 210 -22.89 -7.30 -6.71
CA PHE A 210 -23.85 -7.32 -5.60
C PHE A 210 -23.19 -7.73 -4.27
N ALA A 211 -22.25 -8.68 -4.29
CA ALA A 211 -21.51 -9.06 -3.08
C ALA A 211 -20.57 -7.94 -2.59
N ALA A 212 -19.91 -7.22 -3.51
CA ALA A 212 -19.12 -6.04 -3.16
C ALA A 212 -19.98 -4.92 -2.56
N MET A 213 -21.18 -4.68 -3.11
CA MET A 213 -22.17 -3.75 -2.56
C MET A 213 -22.63 -4.19 -1.16
N ALA A 214 -22.93 -5.47 -0.97
CA ALA A 214 -23.33 -6.01 0.32
C ALA A 214 -22.26 -5.79 1.42
N LEU A 215 -20.98 -6.00 1.09
CA LEU A 215 -19.88 -5.76 2.02
C LEU A 215 -19.65 -4.26 2.31
N LEU A 216 -19.90 -3.37 1.34
CA LEU A 216 -19.95 -1.92 1.59
C LEU A 216 -21.08 -1.58 2.57
N PHE A 217 -22.27 -2.16 2.38
CA PHE A 217 -23.42 -1.92 3.24
C PHE A 217 -23.18 -2.41 4.69
N VAL A 218 -22.52 -3.56 4.91
CA VAL A 218 -22.13 -4.00 6.27
C VAL A 218 -21.19 -2.99 6.97
N LEU A 219 -20.29 -2.32 6.24
CA LEU A 219 -19.44 -1.25 6.79
C LEU A 219 -20.26 0.01 7.12
N LEU A 220 -21.24 0.35 6.28
CA LEU A 220 -22.15 1.48 6.51
C LEU A 220 -23.11 1.24 7.68
N ASP A 221 -23.60 0.01 7.86
CA ASP A 221 -24.36 -0.41 9.03
C ASP A 221 -23.55 -0.17 10.31
N GLY A 222 -22.29 -0.64 10.34
CA GLY A 222 -21.36 -0.38 11.45
C GLY A 222 -21.14 1.11 11.72
N TYR A 223 -20.90 1.92 10.69
CA TYR A 223 -20.81 3.38 10.82
C TYR A 223 -22.10 3.99 11.41
N SER A 224 -23.28 3.53 10.97
CA SER A 224 -24.56 4.03 11.47
C SER A 224 -24.76 3.70 12.96
N VAL A 225 -24.41 2.47 13.38
CA VAL A 225 -24.43 2.02 14.79
C VAL A 225 -23.57 2.92 15.67
N TRP A 226 -22.36 3.25 15.24
CA TRP A 226 -21.49 4.20 15.95
C TRP A 226 -22.10 5.60 16.00
N ARG A 227 -22.57 6.14 14.86
CA ARG A 227 -23.06 7.53 14.77
C ARG A 227 -24.31 7.78 15.62
N VAL A 228 -25.26 6.85 15.67
CA VAL A 228 -26.48 6.96 16.49
C VAL A 228 -26.31 6.44 17.92
N ASN A 229 -25.13 5.90 18.25
CA ASN A 229 -24.87 5.20 19.51
C ASN A 229 -25.86 4.05 19.81
N LEU A 230 -26.12 3.20 18.82
CA LEU A 230 -27.16 2.18 18.93
C LEU A 230 -26.80 1.16 20.02
N GLY A 231 -27.52 1.21 21.16
CA GLY A 231 -27.29 0.30 22.29
C GLY A 231 -26.12 0.67 23.20
N GLY A 232 -25.67 1.94 23.22
CA GLY A 232 -24.61 2.39 24.13
C GLY A 232 -23.19 1.96 23.72
N VAL A 233 -22.98 1.80 22.41
CA VAL A 233 -21.73 1.31 21.82
C VAL A 233 -20.55 2.29 22.01
N ARG A 234 -20.81 3.60 22.11
CA ARG A 234 -19.76 4.63 22.34
C ARG A 234 -19.28 4.68 23.78
N GLU A 235 -20.15 4.36 24.74
CA GLU A 235 -19.79 4.21 26.15
C GLU A 235 -19.07 2.87 26.39
N ALA A 236 -19.47 1.82 25.67
CA ALA A 236 -18.90 0.48 25.82
C ALA A 236 -17.56 0.25 25.08
N PHE A 237 -17.30 0.96 23.97
CA PHE A 237 -16.12 0.73 23.13
C PHE A 237 -15.48 2.05 22.66
N SER A 238 -14.15 2.05 22.55
CA SER A 238 -13.44 3.12 21.82
C SER A 238 -13.73 3.02 20.31
N GLY A 239 -13.63 4.16 19.61
CA GLY A 239 -13.81 4.20 18.15
C GLY A 239 -12.84 3.29 17.40
N TRP A 240 -11.62 3.11 17.91
CA TRP A 240 -10.63 2.18 17.35
C TRP A 240 -11.06 0.72 17.53
N THR A 241 -11.45 0.34 18.75
CA THR A 241 -11.91 -1.03 19.04
C THR A 241 -13.16 -1.36 18.22
N PHE A 242 -14.14 -0.45 18.17
CA PHE A 242 -15.36 -0.62 17.40
C PHE A 242 -15.09 -0.70 15.89
N ALA A 243 -14.23 0.15 15.32
CA ALA A 243 -13.85 0.05 13.91
C ALA A 243 -13.16 -1.29 13.60
N GLY A 244 -12.37 -1.81 14.53
CA GLY A 244 -11.76 -3.15 14.43
C GLY A 244 -12.78 -4.28 14.46
N LEU A 245 -13.82 -4.17 15.31
CA LEU A 245 -14.94 -5.13 15.35
C LEU A 245 -15.78 -5.10 14.07
N VAL A 246 -16.08 -3.91 13.54
CA VAL A 246 -16.79 -3.76 12.24
C VAL A 246 -15.97 -4.36 11.10
N ALA A 247 -14.65 -4.09 11.06
CA ALA A 247 -13.76 -4.73 10.08
C ALA A 247 -13.75 -6.26 10.22
N ALA A 248 -13.75 -6.80 11.45
CA ALA A 248 -13.79 -8.24 11.72
C ALA A 248 -15.10 -8.88 11.27
N VAL A 249 -16.25 -8.23 11.50
CA VAL A 249 -17.56 -8.68 11.03
C VAL A 249 -17.59 -8.69 9.50
N THR A 250 -17.23 -7.59 8.83
CA THR A 250 -17.25 -7.53 7.36
C THR A 250 -16.26 -8.53 6.73
N ALA A 251 -15.07 -8.70 7.31
CA ALA A 251 -14.11 -9.73 6.87
C ALA A 251 -14.68 -11.14 7.02
N SER A 252 -15.33 -11.44 8.16
CA SER A 252 -15.96 -12.73 8.43
C SER A 252 -17.10 -13.02 7.46
N VAL A 253 -17.97 -12.03 7.19
CA VAL A 253 -19.04 -12.13 6.19
C VAL A 253 -18.45 -12.38 4.80
N ALA A 254 -17.41 -11.64 4.40
CA ALA A 254 -16.76 -11.78 3.10
C ALA A 254 -16.11 -13.17 2.89
N ILE A 255 -15.45 -13.70 3.93
CA ILE A 255 -14.84 -15.04 3.94
C ILE A 255 -15.93 -16.12 3.90
N ALA A 256 -16.97 -16.01 4.73
CA ALA A 256 -18.11 -16.93 4.73
C ALA A 256 -18.80 -16.95 3.37
N TYR A 257 -18.97 -15.79 2.73
CA TYR A 257 -19.55 -15.67 1.40
C TYR A 257 -18.69 -16.34 0.32
N ALA A 258 -17.37 -16.15 0.38
CA ALA A 258 -16.42 -16.78 -0.53
C ALA A 258 -16.31 -18.31 -0.34
N TRP A 259 -16.60 -18.81 0.87
CA TRP A 259 -16.64 -20.24 1.21
C TRP A 259 -17.96 -20.88 0.76
N LEU A 260 -19.11 -20.30 1.14
CA LEU A 260 -20.46 -20.77 0.80
C LEU A 260 -20.65 -20.85 -0.73
N THR A 261 -20.17 -19.83 -1.46
CA THR A 261 -20.22 -19.81 -2.94
C THR A 261 -19.21 -20.74 -3.60
N THR A 262 -18.19 -21.25 -2.89
CA THR A 262 -17.37 -22.37 -3.39
C THR A 262 -17.99 -23.73 -3.11
N GLN A 263 -18.67 -23.93 -1.97
CA GLN A 263 -19.38 -25.18 -1.68
C GLN A 263 -20.51 -25.43 -2.67
N MET A 264 -21.36 -24.44 -2.95
CA MET A 264 -22.43 -24.57 -3.97
C MET A 264 -21.93 -24.82 -5.40
N THR A 265 -20.62 -24.72 -5.67
CA THR A 265 -19.99 -25.07 -6.96
C THR A 265 -19.22 -26.40 -6.91
N ALA A 266 -19.23 -27.11 -5.78
CA ALA A 266 -18.55 -28.40 -5.61
C ALA A 266 -19.46 -29.61 -5.93
N ASP A 267 -20.78 -29.42 -5.83
CA ASP A 267 -21.78 -30.50 -6.02
C ASP A 267 -22.18 -30.73 -7.49
N GLU A 268 -21.84 -29.83 -8.42
CA GLU A 268 -22.04 -30.08 -9.87
C GLU A 268 -20.97 -31.07 -10.39
N PRO A 269 -21.36 -32.14 -11.11
CA PRO A 269 -20.41 -33.14 -11.60
C PRO A 269 -19.38 -32.53 -12.55
N ALA A 270 -18.10 -32.87 -12.33
CA ALA A 270 -16.95 -32.16 -12.89
C ALA A 270 -16.83 -32.18 -14.44
N GLU A 271 -17.55 -33.07 -15.12
CA GLU A 271 -17.59 -33.16 -16.59
C GLU A 271 -18.58 -32.17 -17.22
N ALA A 272 -19.61 -31.73 -16.47
CA ALA A 272 -20.66 -30.85 -16.98
C ALA A 272 -20.42 -29.36 -16.65
N ALA A 273 -19.66 -29.06 -15.59
CA ALA A 273 -19.47 -27.69 -15.10
C ALA A 273 -18.41 -26.92 -15.93
N PRO A 274 -18.77 -25.88 -16.71
CA PRO A 274 -17.78 -25.06 -17.40
C PRO A 274 -16.88 -24.35 -16.39
N ALA A 275 -15.57 -24.35 -16.64
CA ALA A 275 -14.51 -23.94 -15.69
C ALA A 275 -14.61 -22.48 -15.15
N GLN A 276 -15.55 -21.69 -15.68
CA GLN A 276 -15.88 -20.33 -15.30
C GLN A 276 -16.86 -20.24 -14.09
N ARG A 277 -17.50 -21.36 -13.68
CA ARG A 277 -18.34 -21.47 -12.48
C ARG A 277 -17.53 -21.80 -11.21
N ARG A 278 -16.47 -21.05 -10.92
CA ARG A 278 -15.75 -21.15 -9.62
C ARG A 278 -16.12 -19.96 -8.74
N GLY A 279 -16.41 -20.23 -7.46
CA GLY A 279 -17.00 -19.28 -6.52
C GLY A 279 -16.30 -17.92 -6.43
N LEU A 280 -17.05 -16.91 -5.98
CA LEU A 280 -16.74 -15.48 -6.11
C LEU A 280 -15.32 -15.12 -5.61
N THR A 281 -14.59 -14.35 -6.42
CA THR A 281 -13.20 -13.94 -6.15
C THR A 281 -13.16 -12.62 -5.38
N GLY A 282 -14.02 -11.66 -5.73
CA GLY A 282 -14.13 -10.36 -5.06
C GLY A 282 -14.26 -10.46 -3.53
N PRO A 283 -15.22 -11.22 -2.97
CA PRO A 283 -15.38 -11.38 -1.53
C PRO A 283 -14.18 -12.01 -0.83
N ALA A 284 -13.46 -12.95 -1.48
CA ALA A 284 -12.26 -13.54 -0.90
C ALA A 284 -11.13 -12.50 -0.74
N ILE A 285 -10.97 -11.62 -1.74
CA ILE A 285 -10.00 -10.53 -1.72
C ILE A 285 -10.40 -9.47 -0.69
N ALA A 286 -11.67 -9.07 -0.68
CA ALA A 286 -12.20 -8.09 0.28
C ALA A 286 -12.06 -8.59 1.73
N GLY A 287 -12.37 -9.85 2.01
CA GLY A 287 -12.21 -10.44 3.34
C GLY A 287 -10.77 -10.45 3.83
N LEU A 288 -9.81 -10.79 2.97
CA LEU A 288 -8.39 -10.76 3.30
C LEU A 288 -7.87 -9.33 3.55
N LEU A 289 -8.31 -8.34 2.76
CA LEU A 289 -7.98 -6.93 2.95
C LEU A 289 -8.58 -6.36 4.24
N LEU A 290 -9.84 -6.68 4.53
CA LEU A 290 -10.55 -6.22 5.74
C LEU A 290 -10.06 -6.92 7.01
N ALA A 291 -9.44 -8.09 6.92
CA ALA A 291 -8.78 -8.75 8.04
C ALA A 291 -7.50 -8.04 8.50
N GLN A 292 -6.76 -7.37 7.60
CA GLN A 292 -5.50 -6.68 7.90
C GLN A 292 -5.59 -5.69 9.10
N PRO A 293 -6.55 -4.75 9.14
CA PRO A 293 -6.64 -3.79 10.23
C PRO A 293 -7.26 -4.36 11.52
N VAL A 294 -7.84 -5.57 11.53
CA VAL A 294 -8.60 -6.07 12.68
C VAL A 294 -7.77 -6.09 13.97
N LEU A 295 -6.61 -6.76 13.97
CA LEU A 295 -5.78 -6.85 15.17
C LEU A 295 -5.21 -5.48 15.58
N PRO A 296 -4.65 -4.65 14.66
CA PRO A 296 -4.22 -3.28 14.99
C PRO A 296 -5.31 -2.39 15.59
N LEU A 297 -6.56 -2.47 15.09
CA LEU A 297 -7.67 -1.65 15.56
C LEU A 297 -8.28 -2.15 16.88
N VAL A 298 -8.62 -3.45 16.96
CA VAL A 298 -9.23 -4.06 18.16
C VAL A 298 -8.36 -3.90 19.41
N PHE A 299 -7.03 -4.00 19.25
CA PHE A 299 -6.09 -3.89 20.36
C PHE A 299 -5.48 -2.49 20.54
N ALA A 300 -5.88 -1.49 19.75
CA ALA A 300 -5.22 -0.17 19.69
C ALA A 300 -4.97 0.48 21.07
N ASP A 301 -5.93 0.40 22.00
CA ASP A 301 -5.81 1.02 23.33
C ASP A 301 -4.89 0.22 24.26
N VAL A 302 -5.03 -1.11 24.26
CA VAL A 302 -4.16 -2.04 25.01
C VAL A 302 -2.72 -1.96 24.49
N ILE A 303 -2.54 -1.70 23.20
CA ILE A 303 -1.26 -1.46 22.55
C ILE A 303 -0.66 -0.12 22.98
N ARG A 304 -1.43 0.98 22.93
CA ARG A 304 -0.91 2.33 23.23
C ARG A 304 -0.30 2.41 24.64
N GLY A 305 -0.87 1.70 25.61
CA GLY A 305 -0.33 1.58 26.97
C GLY A 305 0.86 0.61 27.16
N ARG A 306 1.31 -0.13 26.13
CA ARG A 306 2.34 -1.17 26.26
C ARG A 306 3.56 -0.96 25.36
N SER A 307 4.75 -1.03 25.94
CA SER A 307 6.03 -0.97 25.23
C SER A 307 6.12 -2.07 24.15
N GLY A 308 6.11 -1.66 22.88
CA GLY A 308 6.21 -2.58 21.74
C GLY A 308 4.90 -3.23 21.28
N GLY A 309 3.73 -2.87 21.83
CA GLY A 309 2.45 -3.50 21.48
C GLY A 309 2.14 -3.52 19.97
N PHE A 310 2.41 -2.41 19.26
CA PHE A 310 2.21 -2.34 17.80
C PHE A 310 3.15 -3.31 17.06
N ALA A 311 4.41 -3.43 17.49
CA ALA A 311 5.36 -4.34 16.86
C ALA A 311 4.92 -5.80 16.99
N LEU A 312 4.40 -6.21 18.15
CA LEU A 312 3.82 -7.54 18.35
C LEU A 312 2.63 -7.77 17.43
N VAL A 313 1.68 -6.83 17.38
CA VAL A 313 0.44 -7.02 16.61
C VAL A 313 0.68 -7.00 15.10
N PHE A 314 1.54 -6.13 14.59
CA PHE A 314 1.93 -6.17 13.18
C PHE A 314 2.76 -7.42 12.83
N ALA A 315 3.57 -7.95 13.76
CA ALA A 315 4.24 -9.24 13.56
C ALA A 315 3.23 -10.41 13.50
N LEU A 316 2.16 -10.38 14.32
CA LEU A 316 1.08 -11.38 14.27
C LEU A 316 0.27 -11.30 12.97
N VAL A 317 -0.03 -10.11 12.44
CA VAL A 317 -0.66 -9.96 11.11
C VAL A 317 0.26 -10.51 10.01
N ALA A 318 1.55 -10.15 10.02
CA ALA A 318 2.51 -10.70 9.06
C ALA A 318 2.63 -12.22 9.14
N ALA A 319 2.60 -12.81 10.34
CA ALA A 319 2.59 -14.26 10.51
C ALA A 319 1.30 -14.90 9.94
N ALA A 320 0.14 -14.27 10.11
CA ALA A 320 -1.13 -14.73 9.55
C ALA A 320 -1.13 -14.68 8.00
N ASP A 321 -0.62 -13.60 7.41
CA ASP A 321 -0.45 -13.48 5.94
C ASP A 321 0.50 -14.55 5.39
N LEU A 322 1.59 -14.84 6.10
CA LEU A 322 2.55 -15.88 5.71
C LEU A 322 1.90 -17.28 5.74
N VAL A 323 1.04 -17.55 6.72
CA VAL A 323 0.23 -18.77 6.79
C VAL A 323 -0.79 -18.82 5.63
N ALA A 324 -1.43 -17.69 5.28
CA ALA A 324 -2.32 -17.60 4.13
C ALA A 324 -1.58 -17.90 2.81
N VAL A 325 -0.40 -17.32 2.58
CA VAL A 325 0.49 -17.64 1.46
C VAL A 325 0.79 -19.14 1.38
N TRP A 326 1.10 -19.77 2.52
CA TRP A 326 1.45 -21.19 2.60
C TRP A 326 0.26 -22.10 2.28
N GLY A 327 -0.95 -21.79 2.77
CA GLY A 327 -2.19 -22.49 2.46
C GLY A 327 -2.59 -22.34 0.99
N LEU A 328 -2.55 -21.11 0.45
CA LEU A 328 -2.84 -20.81 -0.96
C LEU A 328 -1.89 -21.55 -1.92
N ARG A 329 -0.62 -21.75 -1.53
CA ARG A 329 0.38 -22.50 -2.31
C ARG A 329 0.32 -24.01 -2.16
N ARG A 330 -0.40 -24.53 -1.17
CA ARG A 330 -0.73 -25.97 -1.03
C ARG A 330 -1.99 -26.33 -1.83
N SER A 331 -2.91 -25.39 -1.98
CA SER A 331 -4.12 -25.54 -2.78
C SER A 331 -3.82 -25.68 -4.28
N ARG A 332 -4.60 -26.49 -5.00
CA ARG A 332 -4.45 -26.64 -6.47
C ARG A 332 -4.79 -25.30 -7.16
N PRO A 333 -4.02 -24.87 -8.18
CA PRO A 333 -4.10 -23.51 -8.69
C PRO A 333 -5.38 -23.24 -9.52
N ALA A 334 -6.32 -22.50 -8.95
CA ALA A 334 -7.29 -21.72 -9.72
C ALA A 334 -6.60 -20.40 -10.12
N ALA A 335 -5.85 -20.43 -11.23
CA ALA A 335 -4.75 -19.51 -11.54
C ALA A 335 -5.00 -18.04 -11.14
N VAL A 336 -6.06 -17.40 -11.64
CA VAL A 336 -6.31 -15.97 -11.40
C VAL A 336 -6.65 -15.67 -9.93
N ARG A 337 -7.64 -16.34 -9.33
CA ARG A 337 -8.04 -16.14 -7.91
C ARG A 337 -6.88 -16.45 -6.96
N THR A 338 -6.11 -17.50 -7.25
CA THR A 338 -4.96 -17.89 -6.42
C THR A 338 -3.84 -16.86 -6.50
N VAL A 339 -3.53 -16.35 -7.71
CA VAL A 339 -2.52 -15.28 -7.88
C VAL A 339 -2.98 -13.97 -7.20
N ALA A 340 -4.23 -13.55 -7.36
CA ALA A 340 -4.72 -12.33 -6.73
C ALA A 340 -4.65 -12.38 -5.19
N LEU A 341 -5.11 -13.49 -4.59
CA LEU A 341 -4.99 -13.70 -3.13
C LEU A 341 -3.54 -13.80 -2.68
N LEU A 342 -2.64 -14.41 -3.47
CA LEU A 342 -1.21 -14.44 -3.16
C LEU A 342 -0.57 -13.05 -3.23
N VAL A 343 -0.91 -12.21 -4.21
CA VAL A 343 -0.41 -10.83 -4.28
C VAL A 343 -0.85 -10.04 -3.06
N VAL A 344 -2.13 -10.09 -2.70
CA VAL A 344 -2.65 -9.41 -1.50
C VAL A 344 -1.99 -9.92 -0.23
N SER A 345 -1.85 -11.25 -0.06
CA SER A 345 -1.18 -11.83 1.12
C SER A 345 0.29 -11.42 1.20
N TRP A 346 1.03 -11.38 0.08
CA TRP A 346 2.42 -10.91 0.07
C TRP A 346 2.56 -9.40 0.32
N SER A 347 1.60 -8.59 -0.13
CA SER A 347 1.56 -7.15 0.16
C SER A 347 1.23 -6.87 1.63
N GLY A 348 0.24 -7.55 2.20
CA GLY A 348 -0.09 -7.50 3.63
C GLY A 348 1.09 -7.94 4.49
N TYR A 349 1.68 -9.10 4.17
CA TYR A 349 2.89 -9.62 4.79
C TYR A 349 4.01 -8.57 4.81
N ALA A 350 4.34 -7.98 3.65
CA ALA A 350 5.46 -7.05 3.52
C ALA A 350 5.20 -5.74 4.29
N LEU A 351 3.98 -5.20 4.24
CA LEU A 351 3.61 -3.97 4.95
C LEU A 351 3.56 -4.18 6.46
N SER A 352 2.90 -5.23 6.91
CA SER A 352 2.81 -5.59 8.34
C SER A 352 4.19 -5.91 8.91
N LEU A 353 5.04 -6.63 8.18
CA LEU A 353 6.41 -6.91 8.62
C LEU A 353 7.29 -5.65 8.68
N LEU A 354 7.12 -4.71 7.74
CA LEU A 354 7.81 -3.42 7.75
C LEU A 354 7.42 -2.61 9.00
N LEU A 355 6.11 -2.52 9.29
CA LEU A 355 5.59 -1.83 10.47
C LEU A 355 6.04 -2.51 11.77
N ALA A 356 6.05 -3.85 11.81
CA ALA A 356 6.55 -4.61 12.95
C ALA A 356 8.01 -4.26 13.28
N HIS A 357 8.89 -4.26 12.28
CA HIS A 357 10.28 -3.84 12.44
C HIS A 357 10.39 -2.37 12.84
N LEU A 358 9.64 -1.46 12.22
CA LEU A 358 9.69 -0.03 12.52
C LEU A 358 9.34 0.25 13.99
N PHE A 359 8.23 -0.29 14.49
CA PHE A 359 7.83 -0.12 15.89
C PHE A 359 8.79 -0.82 16.86
N ALA A 360 9.36 -1.97 16.48
CA ALA A 360 10.37 -2.66 17.29
C ALA A 360 11.67 -1.84 17.39
N PHE A 361 12.20 -1.34 16.25
CA PHE A 361 13.40 -0.51 16.20
C PHE A 361 13.24 0.80 16.97
N VAL A 362 12.13 1.52 16.81
CA VAL A 362 11.93 2.80 17.52
C VAL A 362 11.91 2.59 19.03
N ARG A 363 11.30 1.50 19.53
CA ARG A 363 11.33 1.15 20.95
C ARG A 363 12.70 0.61 21.40
N PHE A 364 13.40 -0.16 20.57
CA PHE A 364 14.75 -0.65 20.82
C PHE A 364 15.77 0.51 20.98
N PHE A 365 15.71 1.52 20.11
CA PHE A 365 16.55 2.71 20.20
C PHE A 365 16.05 3.76 21.21
N SER A 366 14.85 3.58 21.78
CA SER A 366 14.32 4.40 22.89
C SER A 366 14.32 3.69 24.25
N ALA A 367 14.94 2.51 24.35
CA ALA A 367 15.17 1.83 25.62
C ALA A 367 16.43 2.41 26.28
N ASP A 368 16.27 3.06 27.43
CA ASP A 368 17.35 3.73 28.15
C ASP A 368 18.01 2.83 29.22
N SER A 369 17.34 1.75 29.63
CA SER A 369 17.92 0.69 30.47
C SER A 369 18.00 -0.66 29.74
N ALA A 370 18.85 -1.57 30.26
CA ALA A 370 18.92 -2.95 29.76
C ALA A 370 17.63 -3.75 30.01
N ALA A 371 16.84 -3.40 31.03
CA ALA A 371 15.55 -4.06 31.29
C ALA A 371 14.49 -3.66 30.24
N ASP A 372 14.42 -2.37 29.89
CA ASP A 372 13.52 -1.86 28.84
C ASP A 372 13.85 -2.42 27.45
N LEU A 373 15.08 -2.90 27.25
CA LEU A 373 15.57 -3.45 26.00
C LEU A 373 15.08 -4.88 25.73
N VAL A 374 14.62 -5.62 26.75
CA VAL A 374 14.19 -7.03 26.63
C VAL A 374 13.04 -7.18 25.65
N THR A 375 11.92 -6.51 25.92
CA THR A 375 10.70 -6.58 25.10
C THR A 375 10.94 -6.19 23.62
N PRO A 376 11.52 -5.02 23.28
CA PRO A 376 11.76 -4.67 21.89
C PRO A 376 12.80 -5.58 21.21
N SER A 377 13.78 -6.14 21.94
CA SER A 377 14.73 -7.10 21.38
C SER A 377 14.05 -8.42 20.99
N VAL A 378 13.18 -8.97 21.86
CA VAL A 378 12.41 -10.18 21.56
C VAL A 378 11.47 -9.96 20.36
N LEU A 379 10.82 -8.80 20.29
CA LEU A 379 9.93 -8.45 19.17
C LEU A 379 10.68 -8.25 17.85
N LEU A 380 11.85 -7.61 17.89
CA LEU A 380 12.72 -7.40 16.73
C LEU A 380 13.25 -8.74 16.19
N LEU A 381 13.70 -9.63 17.07
CA LEU A 381 14.13 -10.99 16.71
C LEU A 381 12.98 -11.86 16.20
N GLY A 382 11.78 -11.73 16.78
CA GLY A 382 10.56 -12.40 16.28
C GLY A 382 10.20 -11.96 14.86
N ALA A 383 10.26 -10.66 14.57
CA ALA A 383 10.08 -10.13 13.22
C ALA A 383 11.18 -10.62 12.25
N GLY A 384 12.43 -10.73 12.71
CA GLY A 384 13.50 -11.40 11.97
C GLY A 384 13.16 -12.85 11.62
N ALA A 385 12.75 -13.66 12.59
CA ALA A 385 12.37 -15.06 12.39
C ALA A 385 11.21 -15.22 11.39
N ILE A 386 10.20 -14.35 11.44
CA ILE A 386 9.12 -14.28 10.44
C ILE A 386 9.70 -13.97 9.04
N THR A 387 10.65 -13.04 8.95
CA THR A 387 11.38 -12.71 7.71
C THR A 387 12.07 -13.95 7.11
N ALA A 388 12.72 -14.77 7.94
CA ALA A 388 13.36 -16.02 7.50
C ALA A 388 12.33 -17.06 6.99
N ALA A 389 11.15 -17.13 7.62
CA ALA A 389 10.09 -18.08 7.27
C ALA A 389 9.43 -17.80 5.89
N ALA A 390 9.56 -16.58 5.33
CA ALA A 390 9.17 -16.30 3.95
C ALA A 390 9.94 -17.11 2.89
N GLY A 391 11.18 -17.52 3.18
CA GLY A 391 11.99 -18.35 2.28
C GLY A 391 11.33 -19.71 1.97
N PRO A 392 11.05 -20.54 2.98
CA PRO A 392 10.29 -21.77 2.83
C PRO A 392 8.91 -21.60 2.16
N ALA A 393 8.13 -20.58 2.54
CA ALA A 393 6.80 -20.33 1.97
C ALA A 393 6.85 -19.92 0.48
N SER A 394 7.80 -19.06 0.11
CA SER A 394 8.04 -18.64 -1.28
C SER A 394 8.66 -19.73 -2.14
N ARG A 395 9.29 -20.76 -1.54
CA ARG A 395 10.19 -21.74 -2.18
C ARG A 395 11.43 -21.10 -2.84
N VAL A 396 11.67 -19.81 -2.63
CA VAL A 396 12.77 -19.06 -3.21
C VAL A 396 13.95 -19.10 -2.23
N ARG A 397 14.91 -20.00 -2.49
CA ARG A 397 16.11 -20.20 -1.65
C ARG A 397 16.79 -18.89 -1.20
N PRO A 398 17.06 -17.88 -2.07
CA PRO A 398 17.71 -16.64 -1.62
C PRO A 398 16.86 -15.80 -0.64
N LEU A 399 15.53 -15.90 -0.62
CA LEU A 399 14.72 -15.22 0.41
C LEU A 399 14.94 -15.83 1.81
N THR A 400 15.20 -17.15 1.89
CA THR A 400 15.63 -17.79 3.15
C THR A 400 16.97 -17.22 3.61
N ALA A 401 17.94 -17.11 2.70
CA ALA A 401 19.27 -16.58 2.99
C ALA A 401 19.21 -15.12 3.48
N ILE A 402 18.42 -14.27 2.80
CA ILE A 402 18.23 -12.86 3.16
C ILE A 402 17.58 -12.74 4.55
N GLY A 403 16.49 -13.49 4.81
CA GLY A 403 15.80 -13.42 6.11
C GLY A 403 16.64 -13.94 7.28
N VAL A 404 17.46 -14.99 7.07
CA VAL A 404 18.42 -15.46 8.08
C VAL A 404 19.52 -14.43 8.32
N ALA A 405 20.13 -13.88 7.26
CA ALA A 405 21.17 -12.85 7.39
C ALA A 405 20.65 -11.57 8.08
N TRP A 406 19.40 -11.17 7.78
CA TRP A 406 18.71 -10.08 8.47
C TRP A 406 18.51 -10.40 9.96
N THR A 407 18.02 -11.59 10.30
CA THR A 407 17.85 -12.02 11.70
C THR A 407 19.19 -12.00 12.48
N VAL A 408 20.29 -12.40 11.84
CA VAL A 408 21.65 -12.34 12.41
C VAL A 408 22.11 -10.89 12.61
N LEU A 409 21.83 -9.98 11.67
CA LEU A 409 22.09 -8.53 11.84
C LEU A 409 21.31 -7.94 13.02
N LEU A 410 20.04 -8.29 13.17
CA LEU A 410 19.22 -7.87 14.31
C LEU A 410 19.79 -8.41 15.63
N GLY A 411 20.17 -9.68 15.68
CA GLY A 411 20.84 -10.30 16.83
C GLY A 411 22.15 -9.63 17.21
N LEU A 412 22.99 -9.26 16.22
CA LEU A 412 24.19 -8.47 16.47
C LEU A 412 23.83 -7.11 17.08
N GLY A 413 22.91 -6.38 16.47
CA GLY A 413 22.45 -5.07 16.96
C GLY A 413 21.95 -5.14 18.41
N VAL A 414 21.18 -6.16 18.75
CA VAL A 414 20.71 -6.46 20.11
C VAL A 414 21.88 -6.61 21.08
N VAL A 415 22.84 -7.51 20.82
CA VAL A 415 23.97 -7.74 21.74
C VAL A 415 24.85 -6.49 21.89
N VAL A 416 25.09 -5.76 20.79
CA VAL A 416 25.82 -4.48 20.82
C VAL A 416 25.13 -3.44 21.70
N ARG A 417 23.80 -3.29 21.59
CA ARG A 417 23.04 -2.34 22.41
C ARG A 417 23.01 -2.75 23.89
N TYR A 418 22.92 -4.04 24.20
CA TYR A 418 23.06 -4.53 25.58
C TYR A 418 24.43 -4.19 26.17
N ALA A 419 25.52 -4.47 25.46
CA ALA A 419 26.88 -4.15 25.92
C ALA A 419 27.06 -2.66 26.23
N LEU A 420 26.54 -1.79 25.36
CA LEU A 420 26.60 -0.32 25.52
C LEU A 420 25.79 0.22 26.72
N LEU A 421 24.76 -0.52 27.17
CA LEU A 421 23.95 -0.15 28.34
C LEU A 421 24.47 -0.77 29.65
N LEU A 422 25.08 -1.96 29.59
CA LEU A 422 25.58 -2.68 30.77
C LEU A 422 26.98 -2.22 31.20
N ASP A 423 27.91 -2.00 30.26
CA ASP A 423 29.32 -1.79 30.60
C ASP A 423 30.03 -0.89 29.56
N ARG A 424 29.89 0.43 29.72
CA ARG A 424 30.45 1.45 28.81
C ARG A 424 31.95 1.28 28.49
N PRO A 425 32.88 1.07 29.45
CA PRO A 425 34.30 0.91 29.13
C PRO A 425 34.60 -0.36 28.33
N ASN A 426 33.90 -1.48 28.58
CA ASN A 426 34.18 -2.76 27.92
C ASN A 426 33.30 -3.07 26.71
N ALA A 427 32.37 -2.19 26.34
CA ALA A 427 31.45 -2.40 25.21
C ALA A 427 32.17 -2.72 23.88
N LEU A 428 33.40 -2.23 23.69
CA LEU A 428 34.24 -2.52 22.52
C LEU A 428 34.77 -3.98 22.49
N VAL A 429 34.96 -4.62 23.65
CA VAL A 429 35.33 -6.04 23.74
C VAL A 429 34.12 -6.93 23.47
N TRP A 430 32.97 -6.57 24.05
CA TRP A 430 31.72 -7.31 23.88
C TRP A 430 31.17 -7.24 22.45
N THR A 431 31.30 -6.10 21.75
CA THR A 431 30.95 -5.99 20.33
C THR A 431 31.81 -6.92 19.46
N VAL A 432 33.13 -6.94 19.65
CA VAL A 432 34.05 -7.82 18.91
C VAL A 432 33.76 -9.30 19.18
N ALA A 433 33.51 -9.67 20.45
CA ALA A 433 33.12 -11.04 20.81
C ALA A 433 31.79 -11.45 20.15
N ALA A 434 30.78 -10.58 20.13
CA ALA A 434 29.50 -10.84 19.49
C ALA A 434 29.62 -11.04 17.97
N ILE A 435 30.44 -10.21 17.30
CA ILE A 435 30.75 -10.34 15.88
C ILE A 435 31.44 -11.68 15.60
N ALA A 436 32.41 -12.09 16.42
CA ALA A 436 33.12 -13.35 16.26
C ALA A 436 32.18 -14.57 16.40
N VAL A 437 31.31 -14.59 17.42
CA VAL A 437 30.33 -15.67 17.64
C VAL A 437 29.34 -15.77 16.47
N LEU A 438 28.83 -14.64 15.97
CA LEU A 438 27.87 -14.64 14.87
C LEU A 438 28.52 -14.96 13.51
N ALA A 439 29.78 -14.58 13.30
CA ALA A 439 30.56 -15.02 12.14
C ALA A 439 30.79 -16.54 12.14
N ALA A 440 31.12 -17.12 13.31
CA ALA A 440 31.27 -18.57 13.48
C ALA A 440 29.93 -19.31 13.26
N ALA A 441 28.82 -18.79 13.78
CA ALA A 441 27.49 -19.35 13.57
C ALA A 441 27.06 -19.30 12.10
N ALA A 442 27.31 -18.20 11.40
CA ALA A 442 27.04 -18.07 9.96
C ALA A 442 27.88 -19.06 9.13
N ALA A 443 29.18 -19.22 9.46
CA ALA A 443 30.05 -20.19 8.82
C ALA A 443 29.61 -21.65 9.07
N ALA A 444 29.12 -21.97 10.28
CA ALA A 444 28.63 -23.32 10.61
C ALA A 444 27.33 -23.69 9.85
N VAL A 445 26.46 -22.72 9.57
CA VAL A 445 25.21 -22.93 8.83
C VAL A 445 25.44 -23.07 7.31
N TYR A 446 26.43 -22.37 6.75
CA TYR A 446 26.72 -22.38 5.30
C TYR A 446 27.76 -23.42 4.89
N ARG A 447 27.29 -24.62 4.47
CA ARG A 447 28.15 -25.65 3.88
C ARG A 447 28.93 -25.11 2.64
N PRO A 448 30.20 -25.54 2.43
CA PRO A 448 31.20 -24.75 1.70
C PRO A 448 31.05 -24.60 0.18
N GLY A 449 29.97 -25.08 -0.44
CA GLY A 449 29.81 -25.15 -1.90
C GLY A 449 29.77 -23.81 -2.66
N ASN A 450 29.65 -22.67 -1.97
CA ASN A 450 29.70 -21.31 -2.55
C ASN A 450 30.29 -20.27 -1.56
N ALA A 451 31.09 -20.71 -0.57
CA ALA A 451 31.38 -19.90 0.62
C ALA A 451 32.22 -18.63 0.37
N ALA A 452 33.19 -18.67 -0.54
CA ALA A 452 34.21 -17.62 -0.69
C ALA A 452 33.62 -16.22 -1.00
N TRP A 453 32.64 -16.14 -1.91
CA TRP A 453 32.06 -14.86 -2.33
C TRP A 453 31.09 -14.28 -1.30
N ILE A 454 30.35 -15.14 -0.58
CA ILE A 454 29.40 -14.71 0.46
C ILE A 454 30.13 -14.28 1.73
N GLY A 455 31.20 -14.99 2.13
CA GLY A 455 32.01 -14.65 3.30
C GLY A 455 32.65 -13.27 3.21
N ALA A 456 33.24 -12.92 2.06
CA ALA A 456 33.87 -11.60 1.85
C ALA A 456 32.85 -10.45 1.92
N VAL A 457 31.67 -10.61 1.30
CA VAL A 457 30.61 -9.58 1.31
C VAL A 457 29.99 -9.45 2.71
N SER A 458 29.82 -10.54 3.45
CA SER A 458 29.28 -10.49 4.81
C SER A 458 30.27 -9.91 5.82
N GLY A 459 31.56 -10.28 5.82
CA GLY A 459 32.52 -9.82 6.83
C GLY A 459 32.65 -8.29 6.92
N LEU A 460 32.88 -7.61 5.79
CA LEU A 460 32.96 -6.15 5.74
C LEU A 460 31.57 -5.48 5.69
N GLY A 461 30.58 -6.14 5.07
CA GLY A 461 29.23 -5.61 4.96
C GLY A 461 28.48 -5.56 6.29
N LEU A 462 28.61 -6.56 7.15
CA LEU A 462 27.85 -6.66 8.42
C LEU A 462 28.23 -5.55 9.41
N GLY A 463 29.52 -5.21 9.54
CA GLY A 463 29.97 -4.13 10.43
C GLY A 463 29.49 -2.76 9.96
N GLY A 464 29.65 -2.46 8.67
CA GLY A 464 29.14 -1.24 8.05
C GLY A 464 27.61 -1.15 8.09
N ALA A 465 26.91 -2.27 7.86
CA ALA A 465 25.46 -2.35 7.95
C ALA A 465 24.96 -2.17 9.38
N ALA A 466 25.63 -2.73 10.40
CA ALA A 466 25.25 -2.52 11.80
C ALA A 466 25.44 -1.05 12.22
N ALA A 467 26.56 -0.41 11.84
CA ALA A 467 26.77 1.02 12.07
C ALA A 467 25.72 1.88 11.34
N ALA A 468 25.43 1.57 10.08
CA ALA A 468 24.37 2.23 9.31
C ALA A 468 22.98 2.00 9.92
N LEU A 469 22.70 0.81 10.47
CA LEU A 469 21.43 0.50 11.15
C LEU A 469 21.25 1.30 12.45
N VAL A 470 22.33 1.58 13.17
CA VAL A 470 22.32 2.47 14.35
C VAL A 470 22.10 3.93 13.91
N VAL A 471 22.76 4.40 12.85
CA VAL A 471 22.59 5.77 12.33
C VAL A 471 21.18 5.97 11.76
N VAL A 472 20.69 5.05 10.92
CA VAL A 472 19.34 5.07 10.34
C VAL A 472 18.27 4.85 11.41
N GLY A 473 18.53 4.01 12.41
CA GLY A 473 17.65 3.86 13.57
C GLY A 473 17.54 5.15 14.40
N GLY A 474 18.65 5.87 14.56
CA GLY A 474 18.69 7.18 15.19
C GLY A 474 17.91 8.25 14.42
N THR A 475 18.12 8.36 13.11
CA THR A 475 17.38 9.32 12.27
C THR A 475 15.90 8.95 12.15
N ALA A 476 15.56 7.67 12.07
CA ALA A 476 14.18 7.18 12.09
C ALA A 476 13.48 7.43 13.44
N ARG A 477 14.20 7.36 14.58
CA ARG A 477 13.68 7.76 15.91
C ARG A 477 13.33 9.24 15.92
N VAL A 478 14.24 10.12 15.48
CA VAL A 478 13.99 11.57 15.41
C VAL A 478 12.80 11.88 14.48
N ALA A 479 12.78 11.26 13.30
CA ALA A 479 11.70 11.39 12.34
C ALA A 479 10.33 10.98 12.90
N LEU A 480 10.21 9.77 13.46
CA LEU A 480 8.91 9.29 13.92
C LEU A 480 8.41 10.05 15.16
N LEU A 481 9.32 10.51 16.04
CA LEU A 481 8.93 11.39 17.15
C LEU A 481 8.35 12.71 16.65
N SER A 482 8.91 13.33 15.60
CA SER A 482 8.31 14.53 14.97
C SER A 482 6.99 14.31 14.24
N ILE A 483 6.57 13.05 14.03
CA ILE A 483 5.26 12.69 13.44
C ILE A 483 4.23 12.34 14.54
N VAL A 484 4.70 11.89 15.70
CA VAL A 484 3.85 11.44 16.83
C VAL A 484 3.65 12.54 17.88
N ASP A 485 4.53 13.54 17.98
CA ASP A 485 4.32 14.69 18.88
C ASP A 485 3.37 15.72 18.26
N GLU A 486 2.08 15.38 18.34
CA GLU A 486 0.89 16.11 17.91
C GLU A 486 0.90 17.60 18.29
N LYS A 487 1.59 17.97 19.38
CA LYS A 487 1.74 19.37 19.83
C LYS A 487 2.61 20.24 18.93
N THR A 488 3.35 19.65 17.99
CA THR A 488 4.19 20.38 17.02
C THR A 488 3.51 20.58 15.65
N ALA A 489 2.35 19.95 15.40
CA ALA A 489 1.70 19.88 14.09
C ALA A 489 1.06 21.20 13.59
N THR A 490 1.13 22.29 14.36
CA THR A 490 0.86 23.65 13.86
C THR A 490 2.03 24.24 13.07
N GLY A 491 3.23 23.66 13.18
CA GLY A 491 4.41 23.99 12.39
C GLY A 491 4.47 23.22 11.08
N SER A 492 4.58 23.95 9.96
CA SER A 492 4.77 23.44 8.59
C SER A 492 5.48 22.07 8.46
N TYR A 493 4.73 21.04 8.08
CA TYR A 493 5.24 19.70 7.73
C TYR A 493 6.41 19.80 6.73
N ASP A 494 7.64 19.51 7.17
CA ASP A 494 8.81 19.50 6.27
C ASP A 494 8.82 18.23 5.41
N GLY A 495 8.22 18.33 4.22
CA GLY A 495 8.11 17.26 3.24
C GLY A 495 9.44 16.63 2.82
N ARG A 496 10.59 17.26 3.12
CA ARG A 496 11.93 16.65 2.97
C ARG A 496 12.05 15.31 3.67
N LEU A 497 11.39 15.13 4.82
CA LEU A 497 11.48 13.90 5.59
C LEU A 497 10.77 12.74 4.88
N ALA A 498 9.52 12.95 4.46
CA ALA A 498 8.79 11.99 3.62
C ALA A 498 9.53 11.71 2.30
N MET A 499 10.14 12.74 1.69
CA MET A 499 10.95 12.57 0.47
C MET A 499 12.20 11.73 0.72
N SER A 500 12.87 11.87 1.87
CA SER A 500 14.05 11.06 2.20
C SER A 500 13.72 9.58 2.47
N VAL A 501 12.58 9.28 3.11
CA VAL A 501 12.07 7.90 3.26
C VAL A 501 11.72 7.29 1.90
N ALA A 502 11.05 8.04 1.02
CA ALA A 502 10.74 7.60 -0.33
C ALA A 502 12.00 7.36 -1.18
N VAL A 503 13.00 8.24 -1.10
CA VAL A 503 14.29 8.10 -1.81
C VAL A 503 15.09 6.90 -1.31
N LEU A 504 15.18 6.70 0.02
CA LEU A 504 15.87 5.53 0.59
C LEU A 504 15.18 4.22 0.20
N THR A 505 13.84 4.18 0.22
CA THR A 505 13.09 2.98 -0.22
C THR A 505 13.26 2.73 -1.71
N ALA A 506 13.20 3.77 -2.56
CA ALA A 506 13.45 3.66 -3.99
C ALA A 506 14.88 3.17 -4.28
N ALA A 507 15.88 3.67 -3.54
CA ALA A 507 17.27 3.24 -3.67
C ALA A 507 17.49 1.78 -3.27
N ALA A 508 16.73 1.25 -2.31
CA ALA A 508 16.74 -0.18 -1.96
C ALA A 508 15.98 -1.06 -2.98
N VAL A 509 14.90 -0.55 -3.57
CA VAL A 509 14.03 -1.27 -4.52
C VAL A 509 14.61 -1.33 -5.95
N LEU A 510 15.25 -0.25 -6.43
CA LEU A 510 15.85 -0.17 -7.77
C LEU A 510 16.86 -1.28 -8.11
N PRO A 511 17.84 -1.65 -7.24
CA PRO A 511 18.76 -2.74 -7.54
C PRO A 511 18.06 -4.11 -7.60
N LEU A 512 16.98 -4.31 -6.83
CA LEU A 512 16.18 -5.54 -6.87
C LEU A 512 15.44 -5.70 -8.20
N LEU A 513 14.88 -4.61 -8.76
CA LEU A 513 14.28 -4.63 -10.11
C LEU A 513 15.30 -4.85 -11.25
N ARG A 514 16.59 -4.56 -11.01
CA ARG A 514 17.63 -4.67 -12.04
C ARG A 514 18.09 -6.12 -12.29
N TRP A 515 17.80 -7.03 -11.38
CA TRP A 515 17.99 -8.47 -11.55
C TRP A 515 16.69 -9.11 -12.04
N ARG A 516 16.77 -10.20 -12.81
CA ARG A 516 15.59 -10.93 -13.32
C ARG A 516 14.93 -11.78 -12.22
N VAL A 517 14.34 -11.12 -11.24
CA VAL A 517 13.40 -11.73 -10.28
C VAL A 517 12.03 -11.91 -10.94
N ASP A 518 11.32 -12.98 -10.57
CA ASP A 518 9.97 -13.26 -11.09
C ASP A 518 9.01 -12.09 -10.85
N ALA A 519 8.00 -11.97 -11.72
CA ALA A 519 7.03 -10.88 -11.68
C ALA A 519 6.31 -10.71 -10.33
N ALA A 520 6.18 -11.79 -9.53
CA ALA A 520 5.64 -11.72 -8.17
C ALA A 520 6.57 -11.01 -7.18
N THR A 521 7.88 -11.27 -7.25
CA THR A 521 8.91 -10.58 -6.45
C THR A 521 9.14 -9.15 -6.94
N ALA A 522 9.07 -8.89 -8.24
CA ALA A 522 9.07 -7.54 -8.79
C ALA A 522 7.82 -6.76 -8.32
N ALA A 523 6.63 -7.36 -8.37
CA ALA A 523 5.39 -6.76 -7.85
C ALA A 523 5.44 -6.51 -6.32
N GLY A 524 6.10 -7.38 -5.55
CA GLY A 524 6.36 -7.14 -4.12
C GLY A 524 7.27 -5.93 -3.89
N ALA A 525 8.39 -5.84 -4.60
CA ALA A 525 9.34 -4.73 -4.48
C ALA A 525 8.73 -3.39 -4.98
N VAL A 526 8.01 -3.41 -6.11
CA VAL A 526 7.24 -2.27 -6.62
C VAL A 526 6.11 -1.91 -5.66
N GLY A 527 5.43 -2.88 -5.04
CA GLY A 527 4.41 -2.66 -4.03
C GLY A 527 4.95 -1.94 -2.80
N VAL A 528 6.12 -2.34 -2.28
CA VAL A 528 6.82 -1.64 -1.19
C VAL A 528 7.27 -0.24 -1.62
N GLY A 529 7.80 -0.08 -2.83
CA GLY A 529 8.16 1.24 -3.38
C GLY A 529 6.96 2.18 -3.56
N LEU A 530 5.83 1.66 -4.02
CA LEU A 530 4.58 2.41 -4.16
C LEU A 530 3.94 2.72 -2.80
N LEU A 531 4.03 1.82 -1.82
CA LEU A 531 3.59 2.09 -0.45
C LEU A 531 4.44 3.19 0.21
N ALA A 532 5.76 3.20 0.01
CA ALA A 532 6.63 4.28 0.48
C ALA A 532 6.39 5.62 -0.26
N LEU A 533 5.95 5.58 -1.52
CA LEU A 533 5.49 6.77 -2.25
C LEU A 533 4.07 7.21 -1.88
N ALA A 534 3.23 6.32 -1.37
CA ALA A 534 1.89 6.61 -0.85
C ALA A 534 1.91 7.06 0.62
N ALA A 535 2.96 6.75 1.38
CA ALA A 535 3.14 7.10 2.79
C ALA A 535 3.02 8.61 3.15
N PRO A 536 3.26 9.60 2.27
CA PRO A 536 2.94 11.01 2.57
C PRO A 536 1.43 11.27 2.69
N GLY A 537 0.60 10.42 2.08
CA GLY A 537 -0.84 10.42 2.24
C GLY A 537 -1.26 9.53 3.40
N VAL A 538 -1.32 10.11 4.61
CA VAL A 538 -1.98 9.46 5.76
C VAL A 538 -3.38 9.03 5.29
N PRO A 539 -3.73 7.73 5.31
CA PRO A 539 -4.85 7.25 4.52
C PRO A 539 -6.15 7.81 5.08
N MET A 540 -6.93 8.49 4.22
CA MET A 540 -7.84 9.59 4.60
C MET A 540 -8.85 9.28 5.73
N TRP A 541 -9.13 8.01 6.01
CA TRP A 541 -9.93 7.58 7.17
C TRP A 541 -9.31 7.97 8.52
N THR A 542 -7.99 7.98 8.67
CA THR A 542 -7.33 8.39 9.92
C THR A 542 -7.56 9.87 10.23
N VAL A 543 -7.44 10.73 9.21
CA VAL A 543 -7.75 12.17 9.29
C VAL A 543 -9.22 12.39 9.65
N TRP A 544 -10.11 11.60 9.03
CA TRP A 544 -11.56 11.68 9.24
C TRP A 544 -12.03 11.25 10.63
N PHE A 545 -11.30 10.36 11.31
CA PHE A 545 -11.60 10.02 12.71
C PHE A 545 -11.01 11.05 13.67
N ALA A 546 -9.76 11.48 13.47
CA ALA A 546 -9.11 12.51 14.30
C ALA A 546 -9.90 13.83 14.30
N SER A 547 -10.36 14.32 13.15
CA SER A 547 -11.16 15.55 13.08
C SER A 547 -12.59 15.44 13.66
N THR A 548 -12.92 14.33 14.34
CA THR A 548 -14.21 14.13 15.01
C THR A 548 -14.12 13.86 16.51
N SER A 549 -12.92 13.77 17.09
CA SER A 549 -12.73 13.85 18.55
C SER A 549 -12.79 15.29 19.07
N ASP A 550 -12.40 16.26 18.23
CA ASP A 550 -12.26 17.68 18.62
C ASP A 550 -13.56 18.49 18.43
N LEU A 551 -14.71 17.79 18.36
CA LEU A 551 -16.06 18.35 18.15
C LEU A 551 -17.06 17.75 19.15
N ALA A 552 -16.62 17.56 20.40
CA ALA A 552 -17.38 17.05 21.53
C ALA A 552 -17.15 17.94 22.77
#